data_AF-A0A183U0K4-F1
#
_entry.id   AF-A0A183U0K4-F1
#
_cell.length_a   1.000
_cell.length_b   1.000
_cell.length_c   1.000
_cell.angle_alpha   90.00
_cell.angle_beta   90.00
_cell.angle_gamma   90.00
#
_symmetry.space_group_name_H-M   'P 1'
#
loop_
_entity.id
_entity.type
_entity.pdbx_description
1 polymer ?
#
loop_
_entity_poly.entity_id
_entity_poly.type
_entity_poly.pdbx_seq_one_letter_code
_entity_poly.pdbx_strand_id
1 'polypeptide(L)'
;MTSNAFNDCTLSVLVNKLCAESLPQDPITVSTLKSLSDAYAHVVYLHRVLMENASANICGSINGFIKGELAKVAETRSQFESLSTSLDEALARKASVPRARGAEIADARNALTAVGTCFAHTALDYVAQINMAQAHKDHIILDALWSFVKECSSFFSQGHAFFDEWTAIENGSISDTVATLVSKGKYVERKMQDRHSLVPKVR
;
A
#
# COMPACT_ATOMS: atom_id res chain seq x y z
N MET A 1 11.13 0.43 15.17
CA MET A 1 9.93 -0.45 15.08
C MET A 1 9.14 -0.03 13.85
N THR A 2 9.45 -0.62 12.71
CA THR A 2 8.53 -0.72 11.57
C THR A 2 8.72 -2.12 11.04
N SER A 3 7.60 -2.83 11.06
CA SER A 3 7.45 -4.24 10.75
C SER A 3 8.17 -4.63 9.46
N ASN A 4 9.03 -5.65 9.51
CA ASN A 4 9.42 -6.44 8.35
C ASN A 4 8.16 -7.14 7.82
N ALA A 5 7.34 -6.37 7.09
CA ALA A 5 6.19 -6.87 6.38
C ALA A 5 6.69 -7.67 5.18
N PHE A 6 6.10 -8.85 4.99
CA PHE A 6 6.54 -9.92 4.08
C PHE A 6 7.79 -10.67 4.56
N ASN A 7 7.63 -11.42 5.65
CA ASN A 7 8.33 -12.71 5.74
C ASN A 7 8.17 -13.42 4.39
N ASP A 8 9.32 -13.82 3.82
CA ASP A 8 9.41 -14.68 2.65
C ASP A 8 8.26 -15.67 2.62
N CYS A 9 7.54 -15.67 1.49
CA CYS A 9 6.32 -16.42 1.26
C CYS A 9 6.46 -17.86 1.79
N THR A 10 6.02 -18.05 3.03
CA THR A 10 6.32 -19.27 3.81
C THR A 10 5.68 -20.47 3.13
N LEU A 11 4.59 -20.26 2.39
CA LEU A 11 3.98 -21.30 1.58
C LEU A 11 4.87 -21.73 0.40
N SER A 12 5.51 -20.82 -0.32
CA SER A 12 6.41 -21.19 -1.43
C SER A 12 7.61 -21.99 -0.89
N VAL A 13 8.19 -21.55 0.23
CA VAL A 13 9.29 -22.26 0.90
C VAL A 13 8.83 -23.62 1.44
N LEU A 14 7.65 -23.72 2.05
CA LEU A 14 7.09 -24.98 2.56
C LEU A 14 6.69 -25.94 1.44
N VAL A 15 6.12 -25.45 0.34
CA VAL A 15 5.83 -26.23 -0.87
C VAL A 15 7.13 -26.75 -1.46
N ASN A 16 8.15 -25.90 -1.61
CA ASN A 16 9.46 -26.32 -2.13
C ASN A 16 10.19 -27.30 -1.20
N LYS A 17 10.06 -27.13 0.12
CA LYS A 17 10.64 -28.03 1.12
C LYS A 17 9.93 -29.39 1.17
N LEU A 18 8.60 -29.40 1.14
CA LEU A 18 7.81 -30.62 0.94
C LEU A 18 8.22 -31.29 -0.37
N CYS A 19 8.48 -30.49 -1.41
CA CYS A 19 8.94 -30.99 -2.69
C CYS A 19 10.32 -31.66 -2.64
N ALA A 20 11.22 -31.20 -1.77
CA ALA A 20 12.57 -31.73 -1.63
C ALA A 20 12.66 -32.93 -0.64
N GLU A 21 11.90 -32.89 0.46
CA GLU A 21 12.01 -33.86 1.55
C GLU A 21 11.04 -35.04 1.42
N SER A 22 9.99 -34.93 0.60
CA SER A 22 8.90 -35.92 0.55
C SER A 22 8.52 -36.42 -0.85
N LEU A 23 9.21 -36.01 -1.92
CA LEU A 23 8.79 -36.43 -3.26
C LEU A 23 9.14 -37.88 -3.61
N PRO A 24 8.18 -38.63 -4.18
CA PRO A 24 8.45 -39.87 -4.89
C PRO A 24 9.40 -39.63 -6.06
N GLN A 25 10.24 -40.61 -6.38
CA GLN A 25 11.04 -40.61 -7.62
C GLN A 25 10.19 -40.76 -8.91
N ASP A 26 8.85 -40.71 -8.79
CA ASP A 26 7.93 -40.90 -9.90
C ASP A 26 7.86 -39.60 -10.74
N PRO A 27 8.34 -39.60 -12.00
CA PRO A 27 8.42 -38.40 -12.83
C PRO A 27 7.07 -37.71 -13.04
N ILE A 28 5.97 -38.47 -13.03
CA ILE A 28 4.59 -37.94 -13.20
C ILE A 28 4.17 -37.12 -11.96
N THR A 29 4.60 -37.54 -10.77
CA THR A 29 4.30 -36.79 -9.53
C THR A 29 5.10 -35.49 -9.47
N VAL A 30 6.38 -35.56 -9.88
CA VAL A 30 7.26 -34.39 -9.95
C VAL A 30 6.72 -33.33 -10.91
N SER A 31 6.28 -33.72 -12.12
CA SER A 31 5.75 -32.78 -13.11
C SER A 31 4.44 -32.13 -12.66
N THR A 32 3.55 -32.91 -12.05
CA THR A 32 2.27 -32.41 -11.51
C THR A 32 2.49 -31.40 -10.38
N LEU A 33 3.42 -31.70 -9.47
CA LEU A 33 3.79 -30.77 -8.39
C LEU A 33 4.45 -29.49 -8.91
N LYS A 34 5.25 -29.59 -9.98
CA LYS A 34 5.82 -28.41 -10.63
C LYS A 34 4.72 -27.49 -11.18
N SER A 35 3.75 -28.04 -11.91
CA SER A 35 2.63 -27.25 -12.45
C SER A 35 1.81 -26.56 -11.35
N LEU A 36 1.49 -27.29 -10.27
CA LEU A 36 0.80 -26.71 -9.10
C LEU A 36 1.62 -25.60 -8.41
N SER A 37 2.94 -25.80 -8.30
CA SER A 37 3.85 -24.80 -7.74
C SER A 37 3.90 -23.53 -8.59
N ASP A 38 3.95 -23.68 -9.92
CA ASP A 38 3.95 -22.56 -10.86
C ASP A 38 2.65 -21.74 -10.76
N ALA A 39 1.49 -22.41 -10.64
CA ALA A 39 0.21 -21.75 -10.38
C ALA A 39 0.20 -20.99 -9.05
N TYR A 40 0.72 -21.61 -7.98
CA TYR A 40 0.81 -20.96 -6.67
C TYR A 40 1.73 -19.73 -6.71
N ALA A 41 2.89 -19.84 -7.37
CA ALA A 41 3.82 -18.73 -7.55
C ALA A 41 3.16 -17.56 -8.29
N HIS A 42 2.33 -17.84 -9.30
CA HIS A 42 1.59 -16.81 -10.02
C HIS A 42 0.58 -16.08 -9.13
N VAL A 43 -0.16 -16.80 -8.28
CA VAL A 43 -1.09 -16.19 -7.31
C VAL A 43 -0.37 -15.25 -6.36
N VAL A 44 0.79 -15.68 -5.83
CA VAL A 44 1.62 -14.86 -4.95
C VAL A 44 2.09 -13.60 -5.67
N TYR A 45 2.50 -13.74 -6.93
CA TYR A 45 2.89 -12.60 -7.77
C TYR A 45 1.75 -11.61 -7.96
N LEU A 46 0.54 -12.05 -8.31
CA LEU A 46 -0.62 -11.16 -8.48
C LEU A 46 -0.95 -10.40 -7.20
N HIS A 47 -0.93 -11.06 -6.04
CA HIS A 47 -1.15 -10.39 -4.75
C HIS A 47 -0.06 -9.37 -4.43
N ARG A 48 1.20 -9.70 -4.74
CA ARG A 48 2.31 -8.77 -4.56
C ARG A 48 2.11 -7.50 -5.39
N VAL A 49 1.80 -7.65 -6.68
CA VAL A 49 1.55 -6.51 -7.59
C VAL A 49 0.38 -5.66 -7.09
N LEU A 50 -0.73 -6.28 -6.67
CA LEU A 50 -1.86 -5.57 -6.08
C LEU A 50 -1.43 -4.73 -4.87
N MET A 51 -0.67 -5.31 -3.94
CA MET A 51 -0.21 -4.61 -2.74
C MET A 51 0.77 -3.48 -3.05
N GLU A 52 1.71 -3.70 -3.96
CA GLU A 52 2.67 -2.68 -4.40
C GLU A 52 1.95 -1.49 -5.06
N ASN A 53 1.05 -1.74 -6.01
CA ASN A 53 0.29 -0.69 -6.70
C ASN A 53 -0.68 0.04 -5.75
N ALA A 54 -1.44 -0.70 -4.95
CA ALA A 54 -2.38 -0.13 -3.97
C ALA A 54 -1.66 0.77 -2.97
N SER A 55 -0.54 0.29 -2.40
CA SER A 55 0.26 1.05 -1.46
C SER A 55 0.84 2.30 -2.09
N ALA A 56 1.43 2.19 -3.29
CA ALA A 56 2.00 3.32 -4.01
C ALA A 56 0.95 4.39 -4.32
N ASN A 57 -0.24 4.00 -4.79
CA ASN A 57 -1.30 4.93 -5.14
C ASN A 57 -1.90 5.63 -3.91
N ILE A 58 -2.28 4.87 -2.88
CA ILE A 58 -2.87 5.43 -1.66
C ILE A 58 -1.85 6.31 -0.92
N CYS A 59 -0.64 5.79 -0.69
CA CYS A 59 0.40 6.54 0.00
C CYS A 59 0.84 7.75 -0.82
N GLY A 60 0.91 7.64 -2.15
CA GLY A 60 1.26 8.74 -3.05
C GLY A 60 0.26 9.89 -2.92
N SER A 61 -1.03 9.63 -3.12
CA SER A 61 -2.07 10.66 -3.06
C SER A 61 -2.20 11.29 -1.68
N ILE A 62 -2.24 10.48 -0.61
CA ILE A 62 -2.38 10.99 0.76
C ILE A 62 -1.14 11.76 1.20
N ASN A 63 0.07 11.23 0.96
CA ASN A 63 1.29 11.96 1.32
C ASN A 63 1.46 13.23 0.48
N GLY A 64 1.03 13.23 -0.77
CA GLY A 64 1.00 14.43 -1.62
C GLY A 64 0.16 15.53 -1.00
N PHE A 65 -1.04 15.22 -0.51
CA PHE A 65 -1.89 16.17 0.18
C PHE A 65 -1.29 16.68 1.50
N ILE A 66 -0.80 15.76 2.35
CA ILE A 66 -0.23 16.11 3.65
C ILE A 66 1.04 16.97 3.49
N LYS A 67 2.01 16.50 2.70
CA LYS A 67 3.31 17.16 2.54
C LYS A 67 3.27 18.34 1.58
N GLY A 68 2.26 18.41 0.70
CA GLY A 68 2.10 19.48 -0.27
C GLY A 68 1.21 20.60 0.25
N GLU A 69 -0.06 20.31 0.48
CA GLU A 69 -1.06 21.33 0.78
C GLU A 69 -1.12 21.65 2.27
N LEU A 70 -1.22 20.63 3.12
CA LEU A 70 -1.32 20.85 4.56
C LEU A 70 -0.04 21.46 5.14
N ALA A 71 1.12 21.11 4.58
CA ALA A 71 2.39 21.74 4.93
C ALA A 71 2.42 23.25 4.57
N LYS A 72 1.88 23.65 3.41
CA LYS A 72 1.76 25.06 3.02
C LYS A 72 0.80 25.83 3.91
N VAL A 73 -0.30 25.20 4.33
CA VAL A 73 -1.22 25.78 5.32
C VAL A 73 -0.48 26.05 6.64
N ALA A 74 0.33 25.09 7.11
CA ALA A 74 1.12 25.26 8.33
C ALA A 74 2.19 26.36 8.20
N GLU A 75 2.87 26.44 7.05
CA GLU A 75 3.86 27.48 6.76
C GLU A 75 3.24 28.88 6.73
N THR A 76 2.18 29.06 5.95
CA THR A 76 1.48 30.35 5.82
C THR A 76 0.84 30.79 7.14
N ARG A 77 0.37 29.84 7.95
CA ARG A 77 -0.07 30.11 9.33
C ARG A 77 1.05 30.72 10.18
N SER A 78 2.24 30.11 10.17
CA SER A 78 3.40 30.60 10.94
C SER A 78 3.79 32.02 10.52
N GLN A 79 3.82 32.28 9.21
CA GLN A 79 4.09 33.62 8.67
C GLN A 79 3.02 34.63 9.10
N PHE A 80 1.75 34.24 9.05
CA PHE A 80 0.63 35.07 9.52
C PHE A 80 0.75 35.43 11.01
N GLU A 81 1.04 34.46 11.87
CA GLU A 81 1.22 34.67 13.32
C GLU A 81 2.42 35.61 13.60
N SER A 82 3.52 35.43 12.88
CA SER A 82 4.71 36.30 12.99
C SER A 82 4.44 37.75 12.54
N LEU A 83 3.76 37.93 11.40
CA LEU A 83 3.39 39.26 10.91
C LEU A 83 2.32 39.94 11.75
N SER A 84 1.41 39.17 12.36
CA SER A 84 0.45 39.69 13.34
C SER A 84 1.18 40.34 14.51
N THR A 85 2.20 39.67 15.04
CA THR A 85 3.02 40.20 16.14
C THR A 85 3.77 41.47 15.71
N SER A 86 4.36 41.47 14.52
CA SER A 86 5.06 42.64 13.96
C SER A 86 4.13 43.84 13.75
N LEU A 87 2.87 43.58 13.36
CA LEU A 87 1.86 44.61 13.21
C LEU A 87 1.48 45.23 14.56
N ASP A 88 1.29 44.41 15.59
CA ASP A 88 1.01 44.88 16.96
C ASP A 88 2.16 45.76 17.49
N GLU A 89 3.41 45.38 17.25
CA GLU A 89 4.58 46.18 17.60
C GLU A 89 4.66 47.51 16.83
N ALA A 90 4.32 47.51 15.54
CA ALA A 90 4.30 48.73 14.73
C ALA A 90 3.19 49.69 15.17
N LEU A 91 2.02 49.15 15.54
CA LEU A 91 0.92 49.91 16.12
C LEU A 91 1.32 50.54 17.46
N ALA A 92 1.92 49.76 18.36
CA ALA A 92 2.39 50.23 19.66
C ALA A 92 3.47 51.32 19.52
N ARG A 93 4.44 51.12 18.62
CA ARG A 93 5.47 52.13 18.32
C ARG A 93 4.87 53.42 17.80
N LYS A 94 3.97 53.37 16.82
CA LYS A 94 3.32 54.60 16.31
C LYS A 94 2.50 55.31 17.39
N ALA A 95 1.85 54.57 18.29
CA ALA A 95 1.06 55.14 19.37
C ALA A 95 1.92 55.82 20.46
N SER A 96 3.17 55.38 20.65
CA SER A 96 4.06 55.92 21.68
C SER A 96 4.86 57.16 21.24
N VAL A 97 4.94 57.47 19.94
CA VAL A 97 5.66 58.67 19.45
C VAL A 97 4.93 59.95 19.87
N PRO A 98 5.59 60.88 20.60
CA PRO A 98 4.99 62.16 20.98
C PRO A 98 4.62 63.03 19.77
N ARG A 99 3.44 63.66 19.81
CA ARG A 99 2.92 64.50 18.71
C ARG A 99 3.84 65.66 18.28
N ALA A 100 4.72 66.09 19.17
CA ALA A 100 5.69 67.16 18.89
C ALA A 100 6.83 66.73 17.94
N ARG A 101 7.04 65.42 17.71
CA ARG A 101 8.13 64.88 16.91
C ARG A 101 7.66 64.46 15.51
N GLY A 102 7.30 65.44 14.69
CA GLY A 102 6.67 65.23 13.38
C GLY A 102 7.41 64.25 12.45
N ALA A 103 8.75 64.28 12.42
CA ALA A 103 9.56 63.37 11.60
C ALA A 103 9.45 61.91 12.08
N GLU A 104 9.62 61.66 13.39
CA GLU A 104 9.50 60.33 13.98
C GLU A 104 8.09 59.73 13.79
N ILE A 105 7.05 60.58 13.81
CA ILE A 105 5.66 60.17 13.53
C ILE A 105 5.51 59.72 12.08
N ALA A 106 6.10 60.46 11.14
CA ALA A 106 6.03 60.12 9.72
C ALA A 106 6.73 58.78 9.44
N ASP A 107 7.90 58.56 10.02
CA ASP A 107 8.64 57.30 9.89
C ASP A 107 7.87 56.12 10.50
N ALA A 108 7.33 56.27 11.72
CA ALA A 108 6.50 55.25 12.35
C ALA A 108 5.22 54.94 11.55
N ARG A 109 4.61 55.95 10.92
CA ARG A 109 3.46 55.76 10.03
C ARG A 109 3.83 54.98 8.76
N ASN A 110 4.96 55.30 8.14
CA ASN A 110 5.43 54.62 6.94
C ASN A 110 5.76 53.14 7.24
N ALA A 111 6.47 52.88 8.36
CA ALA A 111 6.75 51.53 8.83
C ALA A 111 5.45 50.74 9.10
N LEU A 112 4.47 51.34 9.79
CA LEU A 112 3.17 50.70 10.02
C LEU A 112 2.44 50.40 8.71
N THR A 113 2.48 51.31 7.74
CA THR A 113 1.83 51.12 6.43
C THR A 113 2.44 49.94 5.70
N ALA A 114 3.77 49.83 5.70
CA ALA A 114 4.49 48.71 5.10
C ALA A 114 4.13 47.37 5.77
N VAL A 115 4.20 47.30 7.11
CA VAL A 115 3.87 46.07 7.86
C VAL A 115 2.39 45.70 7.69
N GLY A 116 1.48 46.67 7.73
CA GLY A 116 0.05 46.44 7.51
C GLY A 116 -0.27 45.90 6.11
N THR A 117 0.46 46.35 5.10
CA THR A 117 0.32 45.84 3.73
C THR A 117 0.79 44.40 3.63
N CYS A 118 1.96 44.09 4.21
CA CYS A 118 2.49 42.73 4.27
C CYS A 118 1.54 41.78 5.02
N PHE A 119 1.04 42.19 6.18
CA PHE A 119 0.05 41.43 6.96
C PHE A 119 -1.20 41.12 6.15
N ALA A 120 -1.76 42.10 5.42
CA ALA A 120 -2.95 41.88 4.61
C ALA A 120 -2.72 40.84 3.50
N HIS A 121 -1.56 40.88 2.84
CA HIS A 121 -1.18 39.87 1.84
C HIS A 121 -1.04 38.47 2.46
N THR A 122 -0.29 38.35 3.55
CA THR A 122 -0.10 37.05 4.22
C THR A 122 -1.39 36.49 4.81
N ALA A 123 -2.29 37.33 5.30
CA ALA A 123 -3.61 36.91 5.77
C ALA A 123 -4.45 36.32 4.62
N LEU A 124 -4.44 36.97 3.46
CA LEU A 124 -5.11 36.45 2.26
C LEU A 124 -4.48 35.14 1.78
N ASP A 125 -3.14 35.05 1.77
CA ASP A 125 -2.44 33.83 1.39
C ASP A 125 -2.79 32.66 2.33
N TYR A 126 -2.81 32.89 3.64
CA TYR A 126 -3.17 31.85 4.61
C TYR A 126 -4.61 31.37 4.41
N VAL A 127 -5.57 32.28 4.26
CA VAL A 127 -6.98 31.93 3.97
C VAL A 127 -7.11 31.19 2.64
N ALA A 128 -6.37 31.61 1.62
CA ALA A 128 -6.35 30.96 0.32
C ALA A 128 -5.84 29.51 0.42
N GLN A 129 -4.72 29.27 1.14
CA GLN A 129 -4.21 27.92 1.35
C GLN A 129 -5.21 27.03 2.09
N ILE A 130 -5.90 27.54 3.12
CA ILE A 130 -6.96 26.78 3.80
C ILE A 130 -8.08 26.40 2.83
N ASN A 131 -8.58 27.37 2.06
CA ASN A 131 -9.69 27.15 1.14
C ASN A 131 -9.32 26.16 0.04
N MET A 132 -8.10 26.25 -0.51
CA MET A 132 -7.59 25.28 -1.49
C MET A 132 -7.51 23.88 -0.89
N ALA A 133 -6.89 23.73 0.29
CA ALA A 133 -6.80 22.43 0.97
C ALA A 133 -8.19 21.83 1.24
N GLN A 134 -9.15 22.65 1.66
CA GLN A 134 -10.52 22.21 1.93
C GLN A 134 -11.25 21.81 0.65
N ALA A 135 -11.06 22.55 -0.45
CA ALA A 135 -11.64 22.22 -1.75
C ALA A 135 -11.02 20.94 -2.36
N HIS A 136 -9.76 20.66 -2.04
CA HIS A 136 -9.05 19.54 -2.62
C HIS A 136 -9.17 18.23 -1.84
N LYS A 137 -9.35 18.29 -0.51
CA LYS A 137 -9.36 17.09 0.35
C LYS A 137 -10.34 16.01 -0.14
N ASP A 138 -11.54 16.41 -0.57
CA ASP A 138 -12.61 15.47 -0.85
C ASP A 138 -12.31 14.65 -2.08
N HIS A 139 -11.88 15.30 -3.17
CA HIS A 139 -11.57 14.59 -4.40
C HIS A 139 -10.28 13.77 -4.28
N ILE A 140 -9.29 14.22 -3.51
CA ILE A 140 -8.05 13.45 -3.29
C ILE A 140 -8.35 12.16 -2.51
N ILE A 141 -9.16 12.22 -1.45
CA ILE A 141 -9.55 11.04 -0.68
C ILE A 141 -10.33 10.07 -1.56
N LEU A 142 -11.32 10.58 -2.30
CA LEU A 142 -12.13 9.76 -3.19
C LEU A 142 -11.30 9.11 -4.30
N ASP A 143 -10.37 9.84 -4.92
CA ASP A 143 -9.52 9.30 -5.98
C ASP A 143 -8.53 8.26 -5.46
N ALA A 144 -8.00 8.43 -4.25
CA ALA A 144 -7.14 7.43 -3.60
C ALA A 144 -7.91 6.11 -3.33
N LEU A 145 -9.12 6.21 -2.76
CA LEU A 145 -9.97 5.05 -2.50
C LEU A 145 -10.46 4.39 -3.80
N TRP A 146 -10.82 5.20 -4.80
CA TRP A 146 -11.22 4.69 -6.10
C TRP A 146 -10.06 3.97 -6.81
N SER A 147 -8.84 4.51 -6.71
CA SER A 147 -7.65 3.87 -7.28
C SER A 147 -7.39 2.51 -6.66
N PHE A 148 -7.60 2.33 -5.35
CA PHE A 148 -7.56 1.00 -4.74
C PHE A 148 -8.56 0.02 -5.36
N VAL A 149 -9.81 0.45 -5.57
CA VAL A 149 -10.84 -0.39 -6.18
C VAL A 149 -10.47 -0.78 -7.61
N LYS A 150 -9.89 0.13 -8.40
CA LYS A 150 -9.37 -0.18 -9.75
C LYS A 150 -8.27 -1.23 -9.72
N GLU A 151 -7.32 -1.12 -8.80
CA GLU A 151 -6.25 -2.12 -8.66
C GLU A 151 -6.83 -3.50 -8.27
N CYS A 152 -7.79 -3.55 -7.36
CA CYS A 152 -8.52 -4.78 -7.02
C CYS A 152 -9.24 -5.37 -8.24
N SER A 153 -9.92 -4.54 -9.03
CA SER A 153 -10.59 -4.99 -10.26
C SER A 153 -9.58 -5.58 -11.26
N SER A 154 -8.42 -4.95 -11.42
CA SER A 154 -7.33 -5.43 -12.28
C SER A 154 -6.78 -6.78 -11.78
N PHE A 155 -6.56 -6.91 -10.47
CA PHE A 155 -6.14 -8.16 -9.83
C PHE A 155 -7.11 -9.31 -10.13
N PHE A 156 -8.43 -9.10 -9.96
CA PHE A 156 -9.41 -10.15 -10.25
C PHE A 156 -9.48 -10.48 -11.75
N SER A 157 -9.41 -9.48 -12.62
CA SER A 157 -9.42 -9.71 -14.07
C SER A 157 -8.22 -10.52 -14.53
N GLN A 158 -7.02 -10.20 -14.04
CA GLN A 158 -5.79 -10.92 -14.36
C GLN A 158 -5.80 -12.34 -13.79
N GLY A 159 -6.22 -12.49 -12.52
CA GLY A 159 -6.35 -13.80 -11.88
C GLY A 159 -7.35 -14.70 -12.60
N HIS A 160 -8.51 -14.17 -13.01
CA HIS A 160 -9.48 -14.92 -13.80
C HIS A 160 -8.89 -15.38 -15.12
N ALA A 161 -8.28 -14.48 -15.90
CA ALA A 161 -7.69 -14.83 -17.19
C ALA A 161 -6.62 -15.93 -17.06
N PHE A 162 -5.76 -15.82 -16.05
CA PHE A 162 -4.75 -16.84 -15.75
C PHE A 162 -5.38 -18.20 -15.44
N PHE A 163 -6.36 -18.25 -14.54
CA PHE A 163 -6.95 -19.52 -14.12
C PHE A 163 -7.84 -20.15 -15.17
N ASP A 164 -8.53 -19.35 -16.00
CA ASP A 164 -9.30 -19.85 -17.14
C ASP A 164 -8.40 -20.63 -18.10
N GLU A 165 -7.24 -20.06 -18.47
CA GLU A 165 -6.26 -20.71 -19.33
C GLU A 165 -5.57 -21.91 -18.63
N TRP A 166 -5.06 -21.71 -17.42
CA TRP A 166 -4.30 -22.74 -16.71
C TRP A 166 -5.15 -23.97 -16.40
N THR A 167 -6.40 -23.79 -15.95
CA THR A 167 -7.29 -24.91 -15.64
C THR A 167 -7.71 -25.67 -16.89
N ALA A 168 -7.85 -25.01 -18.04
CA ALA A 168 -8.13 -25.67 -19.31
C ALA A 168 -6.99 -26.62 -19.74
N ILE A 169 -5.74 -26.30 -19.39
CA ILE A 169 -4.55 -27.10 -19.71
C ILE A 169 -4.32 -28.21 -18.68
N GLU A 170 -4.40 -27.89 -17.39
CA GLU A 170 -3.83 -28.74 -16.33
C GLU A 170 -4.86 -29.57 -15.55
N ASN A 171 -6.16 -29.25 -15.59
CA ASN A 171 -7.14 -30.00 -14.78
C ASN A 171 -7.19 -31.49 -15.14
N GLY A 172 -7.08 -31.83 -16.43
CA GLY A 172 -7.10 -33.23 -16.87
C GLY A 172 -5.87 -34.00 -16.39
N SER A 173 -4.68 -33.48 -16.65
CA SER A 173 -3.40 -34.11 -16.30
C SER A 173 -3.23 -34.32 -14.79
N ILE A 174 -3.65 -33.33 -14.00
CA ILE A 174 -3.62 -33.40 -12.53
C ILE A 174 -4.60 -34.47 -12.03
N SER A 175 -5.84 -34.46 -12.52
CA SER A 175 -6.88 -35.43 -12.13
C SER A 175 -6.45 -36.87 -12.42
N ASP A 176 -5.88 -37.10 -13.61
CA ASP A 176 -5.38 -38.42 -14.03
C ASP A 176 -4.20 -38.89 -13.18
N THR A 177 -3.30 -37.97 -12.84
CA THR A 177 -2.16 -38.27 -11.95
C THR A 177 -2.65 -38.67 -10.56
N VAL A 178 -3.59 -37.93 -9.99
CA VAL A 178 -4.19 -38.25 -8.69
C VAL A 178 -4.87 -39.61 -8.73
N ALA A 179 -5.68 -39.90 -9.76
CA ALA A 179 -6.35 -41.19 -9.92
C ALA A 179 -5.35 -42.35 -10.03
N THR A 180 -4.25 -42.14 -10.76
CA THR A 180 -3.16 -43.10 -10.89
C THR A 180 -2.48 -43.38 -9.55
N LEU A 181 -2.16 -42.34 -8.78
CA LEU A 181 -1.52 -42.46 -7.48
C LEU A 181 -2.41 -43.18 -6.46
N VAL A 182 -3.71 -42.86 -6.44
CA VAL A 182 -4.70 -43.55 -5.61
C VAL A 182 -4.76 -45.04 -5.96
N SER A 183 -4.73 -45.38 -7.24
CA SER A 183 -4.75 -46.77 -7.71
C SER A 183 -3.49 -47.53 -7.32
N LYS A 184 -2.30 -46.89 -7.46
CA LYS A 184 -1.03 -47.43 -6.97
C LYS A 184 -1.07 -47.68 -5.46
N GLY A 185 -1.61 -46.75 -4.68
CA GLY A 185 -1.78 -46.90 -3.23
C GLY A 185 -2.63 -48.12 -2.86
N LYS A 186 -3.81 -48.26 -3.47
CA LYS A 186 -4.71 -49.42 -3.27
C LYS A 186 -4.04 -50.76 -3.63
N TYR A 187 -3.23 -50.78 -4.69
CA TYR A 187 -2.50 -51.99 -5.08
C TYR A 187 -1.47 -52.40 -4.03
N VAL A 188 -0.70 -51.44 -3.51
CA VAL A 188 0.27 -51.68 -2.44
C VAL A 188 -0.44 -52.21 -1.19
N GLU A 189 -1.54 -51.58 -0.79
CA GLU A 189 -2.34 -52.02 0.37
C GLU A 189 -2.78 -53.48 0.26
N ARG A 190 -3.38 -53.88 -0.87
CA ARG A 190 -3.77 -55.28 -1.10
C ARG A 190 -2.58 -56.23 -1.02
N LYS A 191 -1.45 -55.89 -1.65
CA LYS A 191 -0.23 -56.70 -1.55
C LYS A 191 0.27 -56.85 -0.12
N MET A 192 0.13 -55.83 0.73
CA MET A 192 0.49 -55.95 2.15
C MET A 192 -0.48 -56.87 2.89
N GLN A 193 -1.78 -56.75 2.64
CA GLN A 193 -2.80 -57.63 3.23
C GLN A 193 -2.58 -59.09 2.83
N ASP A 194 -2.33 -59.36 1.54
CA ASP A 194 -2.03 -60.69 1.04
C ASP A 194 -0.79 -61.26 1.72
N ARG A 195 0.31 -60.50 1.81
CA ARG A 195 1.52 -60.95 2.52
C ARG A 195 1.28 -61.18 4.00
N HIS A 196 0.49 -60.34 4.65
CA HIS A 196 0.14 -60.48 6.07
C HIS A 196 -0.69 -61.75 6.31
N SER A 197 -1.57 -62.12 5.38
CA SER A 197 -2.37 -63.34 5.46
C SER A 197 -1.54 -64.63 5.44
N LEU A 198 -0.32 -64.57 4.91
CA LEU A 198 0.63 -65.70 4.86
C LEU A 198 1.41 -65.90 6.17
N VAL A 199 1.29 -64.99 7.13
CA VAL A 199 1.95 -65.12 8.44
C VAL A 199 1.19 -66.19 9.25
N PRO A 200 1.84 -67.29 9.68
CA PRO A 200 1.18 -68.32 10.47
C PRO A 200 0.68 -67.73 11.79
N LYS A 201 -0.58 -68.03 12.15
CA LYS A 201 -1.08 -67.68 13.48
C LYS A 201 -0.40 -68.59 14.50
N VAL A 202 0.46 -68.02 15.34
CA VAL A 202 1.05 -68.73 16.49
C VAL A 202 -0.10 -69.23 17.36
N ARG A 203 -0.13 -70.54 17.60
CA ARG A 203 -1.14 -71.22 18.43
C ARG A 203 -0.63 -71.35 19.85
#